data_AF-A0A5S9M7S7-F1
#
_entry.id   AF-A0A5S9M7S7-F1
#
_cell.length_a   1.000
_cell.length_b   1.000
_cell.length_c   1.000
_cell.angle_alpha   90.00
_cell.angle_beta   90.00
_cell.angle_gamma   90.00
#
_symmetry.space_group_name_H-M   'P 1'
#
loop_
_entity.id
_entity.type
_entity.pdbx_description
1 polymer ?
#
loop_
_entity_poly.entity_id
_entity_poly.type
_entity_poly.pdbx_seq_one_letter_code
_entity_poly.pdbx_strand_id
1 'polypeptide(L)'
;MTRACEEAIEVLLDEPKRIDTLWENAAYFKEKVISLGFQVAPTETPIIPIMIGDEALTFRFSKALIERGVFAQGIAFPTVAKGKARIRAIITAEHTKKKN
;
A
#
# COMPACT_ATOMS: atom_id res chain seq x y z
N MET A 1 -16.15 18.85 12.91
CA MET A 1 -15.90 17.76 11.94
C MET A 1 -15.94 18.28 10.52
N THR A 2 -16.97 19.05 10.13
CA THR A 2 -17.08 19.71 8.81
C THR A 2 -15.86 20.54 8.42
N ARG A 3 -15.40 21.45 9.30
CA ARG A 3 -14.22 22.29 9.02
C ARG A 3 -12.93 21.53 8.71
N ALA A 4 -12.71 20.37 9.35
CA ALA A 4 -11.51 19.57 9.09
C ALA A 4 -11.56 18.88 7.72
N CYS A 5 -12.75 18.49 7.26
CA CYS A 5 -12.92 17.92 5.92
C CYS A 5 -12.78 18.99 4.84
N GLU A 6 -13.31 20.20 5.07
CA GLU A 6 -13.15 21.35 4.17
C GLU A 6 -11.68 21.71 4.00
N GLU A 7 -10.96 21.88 5.12
CA GLU A 7 -9.52 22.17 5.10
C GLU A 7 -8.72 21.08 4.37
N ALA A 8 -9.06 19.81 4.57
CA ALA A 8 -8.38 18.71 3.88
C ALA A 8 -8.57 18.77 2.35
N ILE A 9 -9.72 19.25 1.87
CA ILE A 9 -9.97 19.46 0.44
C ILE A 9 -9.18 20.67 -0.07
N GLU A 10 -9.15 21.78 0.68
CA GLU A 10 -8.38 22.97 0.32
C GLU A 10 -6.89 22.65 0.17
N VAL A 11 -6.30 21.96 1.16
CA VAL A 11 -4.91 21.49 1.10
C VAL A 11 -4.65 20.60 -0.12
N LEU A 12 -5.60 19.73 -0.48
CA LEU A 12 -5.46 18.85 -1.64
C LEU A 12 -5.42 19.63 -2.96
N LEU A 13 -6.21 20.70 -3.06
CA LEU A 13 -6.26 21.57 -4.25
C LEU A 13 -5.04 22.48 -4.35
N ASP A 14 -4.57 23.01 -3.22
CA ASP A 14 -3.46 23.97 -3.16
C ASP A 14 -2.08 23.29 -3.27
N GLU A 15 -1.98 22.00 -2.94
CA GLU A 15 -0.73 21.25 -2.94
C GLU A 15 -0.71 20.09 -3.95
N PRO A 16 -0.81 20.33 -5.27
CA PRO A 16 -0.84 19.26 -6.29
C PRO A 16 0.42 18.37 -6.27
N LYS A 17 1.56 18.91 -5.81
CA LYS A 17 2.81 18.16 -5.64
C LYS A 17 2.69 16.96 -4.68
N ARG A 18 1.73 16.98 -3.74
CA ARG A 18 1.43 15.81 -2.88
C ARG A 18 0.94 14.64 -3.70
N ILE A 19 0.13 14.88 -4.73
CA ILE A 19 -0.37 13.85 -5.63
C ILE A 19 0.76 13.31 -6.49
N ASP A 20 1.63 14.17 -7.01
CA ASP A 20 2.82 13.72 -7.77
C ASP A 20 3.71 12.82 -6.90
N THR A 21 4.00 13.26 -5.67
CA THR A 21 4.80 12.50 -4.69
C THR A 21 4.17 11.15 -4.36
N LEU A 22 2.84 11.11 -4.18
CA LEU A 22 2.08 9.87 -3.96
C LEU A 22 2.29 8.87 -5.09
N TRP A 23 2.20 9.33 -6.35
CA TRP A 23 2.38 8.47 -7.53
C TRP A 23 3.83 8.02 -7.69
N GLU A 24 4.80 8.91 -7.48
CA GLU A 24 6.21 8.56 -7.50
C GLU A 24 6.56 7.51 -6.44
N ASN A 25 6.02 7.67 -5.22
CA ASN A 25 6.22 6.72 -4.13
C ASN A 25 5.57 5.37 -4.45
N ALA A 26 4.34 5.37 -4.97
CA ALA A 26 3.64 4.14 -5.34
C ALA A 26 4.37 3.38 -6.45
N ALA A 27 4.85 4.09 -7.48
CA ALA A 27 5.64 3.51 -8.57
C ALA A 27 6.96 2.93 -8.04
N TYR A 28 7.70 3.69 -7.22
CA TYR A 28 8.94 3.24 -6.61
C TYR A 28 8.74 1.98 -5.76
N PHE A 29 7.73 1.97 -4.87
CA PHE A 29 7.44 0.82 -4.03
C PHE A 29 7.06 -0.41 -4.84
N LYS A 30 6.18 -0.23 -5.86
CA LYS A 30 5.77 -1.30 -6.78
C LYS A 30 6.98 -1.92 -7.49
N GLU A 31 7.86 -1.09 -8.04
CA GLU A 31 9.09 -1.55 -8.71
C GLU A 31 9.96 -2.36 -7.75
N LYS A 32 10.19 -1.87 -6.53
CA LYS A 32 11.01 -2.58 -5.54
C LYS A 32 10.41 -3.91 -5.12
N VAL A 33 9.09 -3.97 -4.87
CA VAL A 33 8.40 -5.23 -4.55
C VAL A 33 8.54 -6.25 -5.69
N ILE A 34 8.36 -5.82 -6.94
CA ILE A 34 8.54 -6.69 -8.11
C ILE A 34 10.00 -7.15 -8.22
N SER A 35 10.97 -6.26 -8.00
CA SER A 35 12.41 -6.58 -8.05
C SER A 35 12.85 -7.61 -6.99
N LEU A 36 12.11 -7.70 -5.88
CA LEU A 36 12.31 -8.71 -4.83
C LEU A 36 11.69 -10.07 -5.17
N GLY A 37 11.04 -10.19 -6.33
CA GLY A 37 10.43 -11.43 -6.82
C GLY A 37 8.98 -11.64 -6.41
N PHE A 38 8.33 -10.64 -5.79
CA PHE A 38 6.91 -10.74 -5.44
C PHE A 38 6.01 -10.44 -6.64
N GLN A 39 4.90 -11.17 -6.73
CA GLN A 39 3.86 -10.89 -7.71
C GLN A 39 2.93 -9.79 -7.20
N VAL A 40 2.73 -8.75 -8.02
CA VAL A 40 1.78 -7.68 -7.75
C VAL A 40 0.60 -7.80 -8.72
N ALA A 41 -0.63 -7.81 -8.23
CA ALA A 41 -1.80 -7.79 -9.10
C ALA A 41 -1.93 -6.43 -9.83
N PRO A 42 -2.52 -6.39 -11.04
CA PRO A 42 -2.77 -5.14 -11.75
C PRO A 42 -3.50 -4.13 -10.85
N THR A 43 -2.98 -2.90 -10.82
CA THR A 43 -3.52 -1.79 -10.04
C THR A 43 -3.17 -0.49 -10.73
N GLU A 44 -4.15 0.41 -10.80
CA GLU A 44 -4.03 1.79 -11.28
C GLU A 44 -4.21 2.77 -10.12
N THR A 45 -3.95 2.32 -8.89
CA THR A 45 -4.13 3.10 -7.66
C THR A 45 -2.86 3.04 -6.80
N PRO A 46 -2.71 3.93 -5.80
CA PRO A 46 -1.62 3.84 -4.81
C PRO A 46 -1.70 2.62 -3.86
N ILE A 47 -2.68 1.73 -4.05
CA ILE A 47 -2.78 0.45 -3.36
C ILE A 47 -2.01 -0.58 -4.16
N ILE A 48 -0.99 -1.19 -3.55
CA ILE A 48 -0.13 -2.20 -4.17
C ILE A 48 -0.48 -3.59 -3.59
N PRO A 49 -1.27 -4.41 -4.32
CA PRO A 49 -1.69 -5.73 -3.87
C PRO A 49 -0.61 -6.79 -4.14
N ILE A 50 0.08 -7.23 -3.08
CA ILE A 50 1.15 -8.24 -3.15
C ILE A 50 0.51 -9.62 -2.97
N MET A 51 0.55 -10.45 -4.01
CA MET A 51 -0.15 -11.72 -4.06
C MET A 51 0.58 -12.81 -3.28
N ILE A 52 -0.13 -13.46 -2.37
CA ILE A 52 0.37 -14.61 -1.58
C ILE A 52 -0.43 -15.88 -1.89
N GLY A 53 -1.72 -15.74 -2.19
CA GLY A 53 -2.63 -16.83 -2.55
C GLY A 53 -3.24 -17.49 -1.33
N ASP A 54 -2.42 -18.15 -0.50
CA ASP A 54 -2.84 -18.89 0.69
C ASP A 54 -3.19 -17.94 1.86
N GLU A 55 -4.35 -18.17 2.49
CA GLU A 55 -4.88 -17.30 3.54
C GLU A 55 -4.00 -17.34 4.80
N ALA A 56 -3.61 -18.53 5.26
CA ALA A 56 -2.85 -18.70 6.49
C ALA A 56 -1.44 -18.12 6.36
N LEU A 57 -0.78 -18.35 5.21
CA LEU A 57 0.51 -17.77 4.88
C LEU A 57 0.43 -16.25 4.81
N THR A 58 -0.64 -15.69 4.23
CA THR A 58 -0.85 -14.23 4.16
C THR A 58 -0.86 -13.60 5.55
N PHE A 59 -1.58 -14.18 6.51
CA PHE A 59 -1.63 -13.64 7.87
C PHE A 59 -0.32 -13.85 8.65
N ARG A 60 0.36 -14.99 8.47
CA ARG A 60 1.70 -15.19 9.04
C ARG A 60 2.69 -14.17 8.51
N PHE A 61 2.65 -13.89 7.20
CA PHE A 61 3.50 -12.90 6.56
C PHE A 61 3.20 -11.49 7.08
N SER A 62 1.92 -11.10 7.14
CA SER A 62 1.49 -9.81 7.70
C SER A 62 1.95 -9.63 9.15
N LYS A 63 1.83 -10.67 9.99
CA LYS A 63 2.35 -10.65 11.37
C LYS A 63 3.87 -10.46 11.42
N ALA A 64 4.61 -11.21 10.59
CA ALA A 64 6.07 -11.12 10.53
C ALA A 64 6.59 -9.75 10.05
N LEU A 65 5.81 -9.04 9.23
CA LEU A 65 6.08 -7.65 8.84
C LEU A 65 5.88 -6.70 10.02
N ILE A 66 4.78 -6.84 10.76
CA ILE A 66 4.49 -6.01 11.94
C ILE A 66 5.57 -6.17 13.00
N GLU A 67 6.02 -7.40 13.24
CA GLU A 67 7.15 -7.71 14.15
C GLU A 67 8.47 -7.04 13.72
N ARG A 68 8.61 -6.70 12.43
CA ARG A 68 9.75 -5.97 11.85
C ARG A 68 9.49 -4.46 11.72
N GLY A 69 8.40 -3.95 12.30
CA GLY A 69 8.03 -2.53 12.28
C GLY A 69 7.34 -2.07 11.00
N VAL A 70 6.89 -2.99 10.14
CA VAL A 70 6.18 -2.68 8.89
C VAL A 70 4.72 -3.09 9.02
N PHE A 71 3.82 -2.11 9.13
CA PHE A 71 2.39 -2.40 9.09
C PHE A 71 1.91 -2.56 7.64
N ALA A 72 1.69 -3.81 7.22
CA ALA A 72 1.03 -4.12 5.96
C ALA A 72 0.01 -5.24 6.16
N GLN A 73 -1.26 -4.93 5.89
CA GLN A 73 -2.39 -5.79 6.25
C GLN A 73 -2.56 -6.95 5.27
N GLY A 74 -2.62 -8.17 5.80
CA GLY A 74 -3.10 -9.34 5.07
C GLY A 74 -4.60 -9.31 4.87
N ILE A 75 -5.06 -9.58 3.66
CA ILE A 75 -6.48 -9.65 3.29
C ILE A 75 -6.76 -11.02 2.68
N ALA A 76 -7.82 -11.67 3.16
CA ALA A 76 -8.25 -13.01 2.77
C ALA A 76 -9.80 -13.05 2.63
N PHE A 77 -10.36 -14.25 2.41
CA PHE A 77 -11.80 -14.46 2.44
C PHE A 77 -12.42 -13.99 3.77
N PRO A 78 -13.60 -13.35 3.79
CA PRO A 78 -14.53 -13.11 2.67
C PRO A 78 -14.26 -11.84 1.84
N THR A 79 -13.31 -10.99 2.25
CA THR A 79 -13.02 -9.72 1.56
C THR A 79 -12.49 -9.93 0.14
N VAL A 80 -11.79 -11.04 -0.09
CA VAL A 80 -11.33 -11.48 -1.41
C VAL A 80 -11.70 -12.94 -1.65
N ALA A 81 -11.78 -13.35 -2.93
CA ALA A 81 -12.03 -14.76 -3.26
C ALA A 81 -10.96 -15.68 -2.65
N LYS A 82 -11.36 -16.92 -2.31
CA LYS A 82 -10.45 -17.96 -1.79
C LYS A 82 -9.28 -18.18 -2.74
N GLY A 83 -8.09 -18.43 -2.19
CA GLY A 83 -6.86 -18.59 -2.97
C GLY A 83 -6.33 -17.30 -3.62
N LYS A 84 -6.93 -16.13 -3.33
CA LYS A 84 -6.45 -14.80 -3.77
C LYS A 84 -6.09 -13.90 -2.60
N ALA A 85 -5.64 -14.50 -1.49
CA ALA A 85 -5.16 -13.75 -0.34
C ALA A 85 -3.90 -12.95 -0.70
N ARG A 86 -3.76 -11.77 -0.11
CA ARG A 86 -2.75 -10.79 -0.50
C ARG A 86 -2.40 -9.84 0.63
N ILE A 87 -1.21 -9.27 0.59
CA ILE A 87 -0.86 -8.11 1.43
C ILE A 87 -1.28 -6.84 0.70
N ARG A 88 -2.03 -5.97 1.39
CA ARG A 88 -2.45 -4.66 0.88
C ARG A 88 -1.53 -3.58 1.43
N ALA A 89 -0.56 -3.16 0.63
CA ALA A 89 0.23 -1.97 0.93
C ALA A 89 -0.50 -0.71 0.41
N ILE A 90 -0.64 0.31 1.25
CA ILE A 90 -1.27 1.59 0.90
C ILE A 90 -0.20 2.66 0.97
N ILE A 91 0.25 3.13 -0.18
CA ILE A 91 1.29 4.13 -0.26
C ILE A 91 0.67 5.51 -0.14
N THR A 92 1.39 6.42 0.54
CA THR A 92 0.97 7.80 0.77
C THR A 92 2.06 8.77 0.32
N ALA A 93 1.71 10.05 0.16
CA ALA A 93 2.69 11.10 -0.13
C ALA A 93 3.75 11.28 0.97
N GLU A 94 3.40 10.93 2.22
CA GLU A 94 4.31 11.05 3.39
C GLU A 94 5.33 9.91 3.49
N HIS A 95 5.18 8.84 2.72
CA HIS A 95 6.24 7.84 2.63
C HIS A 95 7.48 8.48 2.01
N THR A 96 8.66 8.22 2.58
CA THR A 96 9.91 8.74 2.05
C THR A 96 10.81 7.61 1.60
N LYS A 97 11.54 7.85 0.51
CA LYS A 97 12.66 7.00 0.12
C LYS A 97 13.77 7.25 1.14
N LYS A 98 14.35 6.19 1.70
CA LYS A 98 15.51 6.36 2.60
C LYS A 98 16.59 7.12 1.82
N LYS A 99 16.96 8.30 2.29
CA LYS A 99 18.13 9.02 1.78
C LYS A 99 19.35 8.19 2.20
N ASN A 100 20.11 7.72 1.21
CA ASN A 100 21.42 7.11 1.46
C ASN A 100 22.38 8.15 2.01
#